data_AF-A0A915YR37-F1
#
_entry.id   AF-A0A915YR37-F1
#
_cell.length_a   1.000
_cell.length_b   1.000
_cell.length_c   1.000
_cell.angle_alpha   90.00
_cell.angle_beta   90.00
_cell.angle_gamma   90.00
#
_symmetry.space_group_name_H-M   'P 1'
#
loop_
_entity.id
_entity.type
_entity.pdbx_description
1 polymer ?
#
loop_
_entity_poly.entity_id
_entity_poly.type
_entity_poly.pdbx_seq_one_letter_code
_entity_poly.pdbx_strand_id
1 'polypeptide(L)'
;MNSISIDVEDTKSSDLVDGEDEDDISEFSEVEDYGIDQIKLQIAIEKKGKKTSTSKTITIKPVEYITVIEGINNAVQKALKNRNIKPADYSISYKAVNVRGPSSTLEDKLDFNEFIEDYKKIIAVGKKVSIIIIIGDDSTNEKTKSKRSKASDKSDSSASDEERNQRILSNSKKKRKSRATQENDLSKEEQTRAGIIAALCEKYKCDMHNTPCFIQENRHLQLNPARLQLWAREIHNKNTTYDVPPTFPTFNAALGTLVNKNNDTQIPTIASTTSTTPVNPIVIQMPYPYSHSPSNTSIHPTSIHPISSPTTNHELPSVTEFFLNLDQKYNCNNVYSKFENAFLEEEITVNAIKDLTDEQMVKLGIVKIGWQKNIRQAAQRY
;
A
#
# COMPACT_ATOMS: atom_id res chain seq x y z
N MET A 1 -7.61 77.68 -49.49
CA MET A 1 -6.69 76.95 -50.39
C MET A 1 -6.76 75.48 -50.02
N ASN A 2 -6.75 74.59 -51.02
CA ASN A 2 -6.67 73.12 -50.93
C ASN A 2 -7.84 72.36 -50.26
N SER A 3 -8.88 72.12 -51.08
CA SER A 3 -9.40 70.81 -51.50
C SER A 3 -8.53 69.55 -51.21
N ILE A 4 -9.01 68.29 -51.15
CA ILE A 4 -10.36 67.65 -51.27
C ILE A 4 -10.29 66.18 -50.75
N SER A 5 -11.45 65.53 -50.59
CA SER A 5 -11.79 64.08 -50.40
C SER A 5 -12.45 63.82 -49.03
N ILE A 6 -13.76 63.52 -48.88
CA ILE A 6 -14.73 62.70 -49.68
C ILE A 6 -14.16 61.29 -49.91
N ASP A 7 -14.66 60.21 -49.29
CA ASP A 7 -15.82 59.35 -49.66
C ASP A 7 -15.81 58.11 -48.70
N VAL A 8 -16.85 57.32 -48.36
CA VAL A 8 -18.33 57.34 -48.55
C VAL A 8 -19.01 56.30 -47.59
N GLU A 9 -20.25 56.54 -47.10
CA GLU A 9 -21.28 55.57 -46.60
C GLU A 9 -20.96 54.50 -45.50
N ASP A 10 -21.89 53.63 -45.08
CA ASP A 10 -23.25 53.80 -44.49
C ASP A 10 -23.69 52.41 -43.92
N THR A 11 -24.65 52.38 -42.99
CA THR A 11 -25.42 51.23 -42.42
C THR A 11 -24.85 49.77 -42.44
N LYS A 12 -24.92 49.07 -41.29
CA LYS A 12 -25.91 47.98 -41.01
C LYS A 12 -25.68 47.17 -39.71
N SER A 13 -26.72 47.17 -38.86
CA SER A 13 -27.25 46.17 -37.91
C SER A 13 -26.47 44.89 -37.48
N SER A 14 -26.80 44.44 -36.26
CA SER A 14 -26.62 43.09 -35.64
C SER A 14 -25.18 42.68 -35.30
N ASP A 15 -24.90 41.96 -34.21
CA ASP A 15 -25.79 41.26 -33.25
C ASP A 15 -25.23 41.23 -31.82
N LEU A 16 -26.03 40.71 -30.88
CA LEU A 16 -25.69 40.48 -29.47
C LEU A 16 -24.45 39.60 -29.28
N VAL A 17 -23.61 39.97 -28.29
CA VAL A 17 -22.75 39.02 -27.56
C VAL A 17 -22.71 39.44 -26.09
N ASP A 18 -23.13 38.53 -25.21
CA ASP A 18 -22.85 38.63 -23.79
C ASP A 18 -21.34 38.59 -23.56
N GLY A 19 -20.85 39.57 -22.79
CA GLY A 19 -19.56 39.48 -22.12
C GLY A 19 -19.82 39.08 -20.68
N GLU A 20 -20.11 37.80 -20.44
CA GLU A 20 -20.05 37.24 -19.08
C GLU A 20 -18.60 37.28 -18.60
N ASP A 21 -18.41 37.68 -17.34
CA ASP A 21 -17.11 38.00 -16.79
C ASP A 21 -16.15 36.80 -16.80
N GLU A 22 -14.90 37.02 -17.23
CA GLU A 22 -13.82 36.07 -17.01
C GLU A 22 -13.44 36.07 -15.52
N ASP A 23 -14.22 35.33 -14.72
CA ASP A 23 -13.76 34.81 -13.43
C ASP A 23 -12.61 33.84 -13.71
N ASP A 24 -11.39 34.38 -13.70
CA ASP A 24 -10.14 33.64 -13.66
C ASP A 24 -10.10 32.81 -12.38
N ILE A 25 -10.69 31.60 -12.44
CA ILE A 25 -10.66 30.60 -11.37
C ILE A 25 -9.21 30.13 -11.25
N SER A 26 -8.45 30.92 -10.51
CA SER A 26 -7.15 30.60 -9.97
C SER A 26 -7.25 29.25 -9.27
N GLU A 27 -6.76 28.22 -9.95
CA GLU A 27 -6.64 26.86 -9.46
C GLU A 27 -5.76 26.90 -8.20
N PHE A 28 -6.39 27.02 -7.03
CA PHE A 28 -5.75 26.89 -5.72
C PHE A 28 -5.30 25.44 -5.51
N SER A 29 -4.25 25.08 -6.24
CA SER A 29 -3.38 23.98 -5.89
C SER A 29 -2.95 24.18 -4.43
N GLU A 30 -3.30 23.20 -3.58
CA GLU A 30 -2.82 23.15 -2.20
C GLU A 30 -1.30 22.97 -2.24
N VAL A 31 -0.56 24.10 -2.29
CA VAL A 31 0.89 24.12 -2.38
C VAL A 31 1.46 23.30 -1.23
N GLU A 32 2.28 22.30 -1.54
CA GLU A 32 2.88 21.43 -0.52
C GLU A 32 3.99 22.20 0.23
N ASP A 33 3.60 23.08 1.17
CA ASP A 33 4.57 23.86 1.94
C ASP A 33 5.23 23.01 3.04
N TYR A 34 6.47 22.62 2.78
CA TYR A 34 7.33 21.91 3.71
C TYR A 34 8.25 22.82 4.54
N GLY A 35 8.19 24.14 4.35
CA GLY A 35 9.09 25.12 4.97
C GLY A 35 10.52 25.07 4.46
N ILE A 36 10.74 24.54 3.24
CA ILE A 36 12.06 24.41 2.60
C ILE A 36 11.99 24.60 1.07
N ASP A 37 12.56 25.68 0.54
CA ASP A 37 12.51 26.00 -0.91
C ASP A 37 13.39 25.10 -1.80
N GLN A 38 14.33 24.37 -1.19
CA GLN A 38 15.28 23.53 -1.92
C GLN A 38 15.77 22.34 -1.10
N ILE A 39 15.98 21.22 -1.77
CA ILE A 39 16.58 20.02 -1.16
C ILE A 39 17.87 19.65 -1.89
N LYS A 40 18.94 19.37 -1.13
CA LYS A 40 20.26 18.97 -1.62
C LYS A 40 20.58 17.54 -1.24
N LEU A 41 20.73 16.66 -2.23
CA LEU A 41 20.79 15.21 -2.06
C LEU A 41 22.01 14.61 -2.75
N GLN A 42 22.71 13.68 -2.09
CA GLN A 42 23.78 12.88 -2.69
C GLN A 42 23.22 11.53 -3.16
N ILE A 43 23.06 11.33 -4.46
CA ILE A 43 22.59 10.06 -5.02
C ILE A 43 23.79 9.11 -5.18
N ALA A 44 23.72 7.95 -4.54
CA ALA A 44 24.62 6.83 -4.68
C ALA A 44 23.89 5.66 -5.35
N ILE A 45 24.46 5.12 -6.43
CA ILE A 45 23.86 3.99 -7.16
C ILE A 45 24.63 2.70 -6.86
N GLU A 46 23.90 1.71 -6.36
CA GLU A 46 24.37 0.38 -6.04
C GLU A 46 23.75 -0.63 -7.01
N LYS A 47 24.60 -1.41 -7.69
CA LYS A 47 24.17 -2.64 -8.36
C LYS A 47 24.48 -3.81 -7.45
N LYS A 48 23.52 -4.73 -7.31
CA LYS A 48 23.69 -5.95 -6.53
C LYS A 48 25.02 -6.64 -6.86
N GLY A 49 25.82 -6.93 -5.83
CA GLY A 49 27.15 -7.54 -5.98
C GLY A 49 28.30 -6.64 -6.47
N LYS A 50 28.11 -5.33 -6.71
CA LYS A 50 29.19 -4.39 -7.09
C LYS A 50 29.23 -3.18 -6.14
N LYS A 51 30.44 -2.72 -5.79
CA LYS A 51 30.61 -1.47 -5.03
C LYS A 51 30.01 -0.28 -5.81
N THR A 52 29.42 0.66 -5.07
CA THR A 52 28.92 1.97 -5.52
C THR A 52 29.75 2.55 -6.67
N SER A 53 29.16 2.69 -7.86
CA SER A 53 29.91 3.12 -9.06
C SER A 53 29.85 4.61 -9.31
N THR A 54 28.88 5.32 -8.72
CA THR A 54 28.65 6.75 -8.99
C THR A 54 28.03 7.40 -7.76
N SER A 55 28.56 8.56 -7.37
CA SER A 55 27.98 9.44 -6.37
C SER A 55 27.87 10.85 -6.97
N LYS A 56 26.67 11.41 -7.06
CA LYS A 56 26.44 12.77 -7.55
C LYS A 56 25.54 13.56 -6.61
N THR A 57 25.90 14.80 -6.30
CA THR A 57 25.01 15.74 -5.61
C THR A 57 24.06 16.37 -6.62
N ILE A 58 22.77 16.43 -6.27
CA ILE A 58 21.73 17.17 -6.99
C ILE A 58 21.08 18.19 -6.05
N THR A 59 20.42 19.19 -6.63
CA THR A 59 19.56 20.15 -5.93
C THR A 59 18.23 20.18 -6.66
N ILE A 60 17.13 20.08 -5.93
CA ILE A 60 15.76 20.06 -6.49
C ILE A 60 14.97 21.22 -5.88
N LYS A 61 14.13 21.86 -6.71
CA LYS A 61 13.17 22.92 -6.38
C LYS A 61 11.96 22.81 -7.33
N PRO A 62 10.72 23.11 -6.87
CA PRO A 62 10.31 23.21 -5.46
C PRO A 62 10.53 21.88 -4.70
N VAL A 63 10.33 21.87 -3.39
CA VAL A 63 10.42 20.65 -2.58
C VAL A 63 9.02 20.07 -2.40
N GLU A 64 8.47 19.54 -3.48
CA GLU A 64 7.21 18.79 -3.49
C GLU A 64 7.50 17.30 -3.72
N TYR A 65 6.58 16.42 -3.32
CA TYR A 65 6.78 14.97 -3.45
C TYR A 65 7.07 14.56 -4.89
N ILE A 66 6.25 15.01 -5.84
CA ILE A 66 6.38 14.67 -7.26
C ILE A 66 7.73 15.20 -7.79
N THR A 67 8.02 16.48 -7.58
CA THR A 67 9.27 17.12 -8.05
C THR A 67 10.52 16.44 -7.49
N VAL A 68 10.51 16.04 -6.22
CA VAL A 68 11.67 15.38 -5.59
C VAL A 68 11.86 13.96 -6.13
N ILE A 69 10.79 13.16 -6.24
CA ILE A 69 10.88 11.81 -6.79
C ILE A 69 11.28 11.84 -8.27
N GLU A 70 10.70 12.72 -9.08
CA GLU A 70 11.12 12.91 -10.47
C GLU A 70 12.55 13.40 -10.61
N GLY A 71 12.99 14.34 -9.75
CA GLY A 71 14.36 14.83 -9.72
C GLY A 71 15.38 13.75 -9.38
N ILE A 72 15.05 12.83 -8.47
CA ILE A 72 15.84 11.64 -8.17
C ILE A 72 15.87 10.70 -9.39
N ASN A 73 14.70 10.37 -9.95
CA ASN A 73 14.58 9.46 -11.09
C ASN A 73 15.38 9.94 -12.32
N ASN A 74 15.25 11.23 -12.65
CA ASN A 74 16.00 11.88 -13.74
C ASN A 74 17.52 11.83 -13.52
N ALA A 75 17.97 11.99 -12.27
CA ALA A 75 19.39 11.88 -11.93
C ALA A 75 19.90 10.42 -12.03
N VAL A 76 19.07 9.43 -11.68
CA VAL A 76 19.36 8.00 -11.86
C VAL A 76 19.50 7.65 -13.33
N GLN A 77 18.55 8.05 -14.19
CA GLN A 77 18.63 7.82 -15.64
C GLN A 77 19.92 8.39 -16.26
N LYS A 78 20.22 9.66 -15.91
CA LYS A 78 21.41 10.37 -16.40
C LYS A 78 22.72 9.70 -15.93
N ALA A 79 22.76 9.16 -14.72
CA ALA A 79 23.92 8.43 -14.21
C ALA A 79 24.08 7.03 -14.84
N LEU A 80 22.99 6.40 -15.28
CA LEU A 80 22.98 5.07 -15.89
C LEU A 80 23.12 5.08 -17.42
N LYS A 81 23.25 6.26 -18.04
CA LYS A 81 23.34 6.48 -19.49
C LYS A 81 22.13 5.93 -20.26
N ASN A 82 20.92 6.18 -19.77
CA ASN A 82 19.65 5.81 -20.42
C ASN A 82 19.54 4.31 -20.73
N ARG A 83 20.02 3.44 -19.82
CA ARG A 83 19.56 2.04 -19.81
C ARG A 83 18.05 2.05 -19.53
N ASN A 84 17.31 1.10 -20.14
CA ASN A 84 15.85 0.97 -19.97
C ASN A 84 15.47 0.44 -18.58
N ILE A 85 15.80 1.20 -17.53
CA ILE A 85 15.53 0.92 -16.13
C ILE A 85 14.40 1.84 -15.71
N LYS A 86 13.24 1.29 -15.41
CA LYS A 86 12.04 2.01 -14.95
C LYS A 86 12.16 2.32 -13.45
N PRO A 87 11.38 3.28 -12.90
CA PRO A 87 11.32 3.50 -11.45
C PRO A 87 11.00 2.24 -10.64
N ALA A 88 10.21 1.32 -11.19
CA ALA A 88 9.88 0.03 -10.56
C ALA A 88 11.04 -1.00 -10.56
N ASP A 89 12.14 -0.75 -11.28
CA ASP A 89 13.26 -1.69 -11.40
C ASP A 89 14.36 -1.46 -10.33
N TYR A 90 14.17 -0.47 -9.45
CA TYR A 90 15.04 -0.16 -8.32
C TYR A 90 14.25 0.30 -7.10
N SER A 91 14.83 0.12 -5.91
CA SER A 91 14.32 0.74 -4.68
C SER A 91 15.10 2.00 -4.32
N ILE A 92 14.39 2.94 -3.68
CA ILE A 92 14.95 4.19 -3.15
C ILE A 92 14.97 4.10 -1.64
N SER A 93 16.11 4.49 -1.04
CA SER A 93 16.26 4.61 0.41
C SER A 93 17.17 5.80 0.73
N TYR A 94 17.15 6.29 1.98
CA TYR A 94 17.93 7.44 2.39
C TYR A 94 18.63 7.24 3.74
N LYS A 95 19.71 8.00 3.97
CA LYS A 95 20.36 8.17 5.27
C LYS A 95 21.28 9.38 5.31
N ALA A 96 21.67 9.81 6.50
CA ALA A 96 22.76 10.76 6.66
C ALA A 96 24.11 10.19 6.13
N VAL A 97 24.84 10.99 5.37
CA VAL A 97 26.16 10.65 4.83
C VAL A 97 27.14 10.37 5.98
N ASN A 98 27.95 9.31 5.83
CA ASN A 98 28.92 8.82 6.80
C ASN A 98 28.37 8.40 8.18
N VAL A 99 27.04 8.25 8.34
CA VAL A 99 26.44 7.70 9.56
C VAL A 99 26.36 6.16 9.47
N ARG A 100 26.72 5.49 10.57
CA ARG A 100 26.61 4.04 10.71
C ARG A 100 25.22 3.71 11.25
N GLY A 101 24.38 3.14 10.40
CA GLY A 101 23.01 2.72 10.69
C GLY A 101 22.33 2.15 9.45
N PRO A 102 21.11 1.59 9.59
CA PRO A 102 20.26 1.28 8.44
C PRO A 102 19.91 2.56 7.66
N SER A 103 19.47 2.39 6.42
CA SER A 103 18.79 3.44 5.64
C SER A 103 17.28 3.24 5.73
N SER A 104 16.54 4.35 5.81
CA SER A 104 15.08 4.37 5.73
C SER A 104 14.63 4.25 4.27
N THR A 105 13.47 3.66 4.00
CA THR A 105 12.90 3.55 2.65
C THR A 105 12.31 4.90 2.20
N LEU A 106 12.20 5.10 0.89
CA LEU A 106 11.42 6.20 0.30
C LEU A 106 10.59 5.65 -0.87
N GLU A 107 9.48 5.00 -0.56
CA GLU A 107 8.58 4.35 -1.53
C GLU A 107 7.34 5.19 -1.83
N ASP A 108 6.77 5.89 -0.84
CA ASP A 108 5.53 6.63 -0.98
C ASP A 108 5.52 8.05 -0.35
N LYS A 109 4.34 8.67 -0.30
CA LYS A 109 4.11 10.01 0.22
C LYS A 109 4.23 10.11 1.76
N LEU A 110 3.94 9.03 2.49
CA LEU A 110 4.13 8.97 3.94
C LEU A 110 5.62 8.88 4.28
N ASP A 111 6.36 8.00 3.60
CA ASP A 111 7.83 7.93 3.68
C ASP A 111 8.45 9.28 3.34
N PHE A 112 7.90 10.00 2.34
CA PHE A 112 8.37 11.33 1.96
C PHE A 112 8.19 12.36 3.08
N ASN A 113 7.05 12.36 3.78
CA ASN A 113 6.82 13.27 4.90
C ASN A 113 7.80 13.00 6.05
N GLU A 114 8.08 11.73 6.38
CA GLU A 114 9.12 11.36 7.34
C GLU A 114 10.52 11.82 6.86
N PHE A 115 10.82 11.58 5.58
CA PHE A 115 12.05 12.00 4.93
C PHE A 115 12.27 13.52 4.97
N ILE A 116 11.24 14.36 4.85
CA ILE A 116 11.38 15.81 5.00
C ILE A 116 11.78 16.18 6.43
N GLU A 117 11.15 15.59 7.44
CA GLU A 117 11.49 15.87 8.83
C GLU A 117 12.90 15.37 9.21
N ASP A 118 13.29 14.20 8.71
CA ASP A 118 14.65 13.70 8.86
C ASP A 118 15.66 14.52 8.05
N TYR A 119 15.29 15.01 6.86
CA TYR A 119 16.13 15.93 6.07
C TYR A 119 16.44 17.18 6.89
N LYS A 120 15.42 17.83 7.45
CA LYS A 120 15.54 19.02 8.33
C LYS A 120 16.48 18.73 9.52
N LYS A 121 16.28 17.62 10.23
CA LYS A 121 17.16 17.19 11.36
C LYS A 121 18.61 16.98 10.90
N ILE A 122 18.83 16.33 9.76
CA ILE A 122 20.18 16.01 9.25
C ILE A 122 20.92 17.27 8.80
N ILE A 123 20.25 18.22 8.13
CA ILE A 123 20.90 19.49 7.74
C ILE A 123 21.14 20.42 8.93
N ALA A 124 20.27 20.40 9.95
CA ALA A 124 20.45 21.19 11.18
C ALA A 124 21.73 20.82 11.93
N VAL A 125 22.15 19.55 11.88
CA VAL A 125 23.44 19.09 12.43
C VAL A 125 24.60 19.17 11.42
N GLY A 126 24.45 19.95 10.33
CA GLY A 126 25.48 20.20 9.32
C GLY A 126 25.84 18.99 8.44
N LYS A 127 25.04 17.93 8.45
CA LYS A 127 25.28 16.71 7.67
C LYS A 127 24.58 16.78 6.31
N LYS A 128 25.05 15.94 5.39
CA LYS A 128 24.44 15.77 4.05
C LYS A 128 23.53 14.54 4.07
N VAL A 129 22.47 14.55 3.26
CA VAL A 129 21.61 13.38 3.05
C VAL A 129 22.04 12.62 1.80
N SER A 130 22.17 11.31 1.94
CA SER A 130 22.41 10.38 0.84
C SER A 130 21.11 9.69 0.47
N ILE A 131 20.82 9.64 -0.82
CA ILE A 131 19.87 8.70 -1.42
C ILE A 131 20.68 7.49 -1.92
N ILE A 132 20.19 6.28 -1.66
CA ILE A 132 20.78 5.01 -2.09
C ILE A 132 19.78 4.34 -3.01
N ILE A 133 20.23 4.06 -4.23
CA ILE A 133 19.45 3.46 -5.30
C ILE A 133 19.95 2.04 -5.50
N ILE A 134 19.11 1.04 -5.22
CA ILE A 134 19.47 -0.38 -5.32
C ILE A 134 18.78 -0.96 -6.55
N ILE A 135 19.56 -1.25 -7.59
CA ILE A 135 19.07 -1.84 -8.84
C ILE A 135 19.16 -3.36 -8.74
N GLY A 136 18.08 -4.04 -9.14
CA GLY A 136 18.06 -5.50 -9.30
C GLY A 136 19.11 -5.99 -10.30
N ASP A 137 19.44 -7.29 -10.25
CA ASP A 137 20.27 -7.89 -11.30
C ASP A 137 19.46 -7.95 -12.61
N ASP A 138 20.07 -7.51 -13.71
CA ASP A 138 19.54 -7.63 -15.08
C ASP A 138 19.45 -9.13 -15.45
N SER A 139 18.47 -9.87 -14.93
CA SER A 139 18.17 -11.23 -15.40
C SER A 139 17.56 -11.11 -16.79
N THR A 140 18.40 -11.27 -17.81
CA THR A 140 17.99 -11.29 -19.20
C THR A 140 16.84 -12.27 -19.39
N ASN A 141 15.77 -11.71 -19.93
CA ASN A 141 14.58 -12.31 -20.52
C ASN A 141 14.89 -13.44 -21.54
N GLU A 142 15.40 -14.58 -21.07
CA GLU A 142 15.74 -15.73 -21.92
C GLU A 142 14.52 -16.63 -22.18
N LYS A 143 13.60 -16.16 -23.03
CA LYS A 143 12.62 -17.02 -23.70
C LYS A 143 13.31 -17.86 -24.77
N THR A 144 13.98 -18.97 -24.40
CA THR A 144 14.39 -19.95 -25.42
C THR A 144 14.33 -21.43 -25.00
N LYS A 145 13.26 -22.07 -25.47
CA LYS A 145 13.22 -23.42 -26.06
C LYS A 145 13.98 -24.55 -25.35
N SER A 146 13.17 -25.43 -24.74
CA SER A 146 13.35 -26.88 -24.80
C SER A 146 14.13 -27.35 -26.05
N LYS A 147 15.33 -27.90 -25.84
CA LYS A 147 15.98 -28.81 -26.78
C LYS A 147 16.26 -30.14 -26.09
N ARG A 148 15.32 -31.07 -26.30
CA ARG A 148 15.44 -32.49 -25.98
C ARG A 148 16.30 -33.19 -27.03
N SER A 149 17.45 -33.70 -26.63
CA SER A 149 18.27 -34.70 -27.31
C SER A 149 18.95 -35.50 -26.19
N LYS A 150 18.64 -36.78 -25.91
CA LYS A 150 18.56 -37.96 -26.79
C LYS A 150 19.91 -38.11 -27.55
N ALA A 151 20.72 -39.17 -27.38
CA ALA A 151 20.48 -40.45 -26.70
C ALA A 151 21.76 -41.03 -26.04
N SER A 152 21.52 -42.00 -25.14
CA SER A 152 22.24 -43.27 -24.94
C SER A 152 23.72 -43.41 -25.32
N ASP A 153 24.50 -43.97 -24.39
CA ASP A 153 24.86 -45.39 -24.51
C ASP A 153 24.97 -46.08 -23.15
N LYS A 154 24.78 -47.41 -23.15
CA LYS A 154 24.79 -48.26 -21.94
C LYS A 154 26.16 -48.94 -21.76
N SER A 155 26.56 -49.15 -20.52
CA SER A 155 27.17 -50.42 -20.11
C SER A 155 26.87 -50.69 -18.63
N ASP A 156 26.45 -51.92 -18.35
CA ASP A 156 26.06 -52.38 -17.01
C ASP A 156 27.28 -52.83 -16.19
N SER A 157 27.25 -52.66 -14.87
CA SER A 157 27.62 -53.72 -13.91
C SER A 157 27.27 -53.34 -12.47
N SER A 158 26.95 -54.35 -11.68
CA SER A 158 26.41 -54.29 -10.32
C SER A 158 27.47 -54.30 -9.23
N ALA A 159 27.20 -53.63 -8.10
CA ALA A 159 27.55 -54.09 -6.76
C ALA A 159 26.94 -53.21 -5.65
N SER A 160 26.33 -53.87 -4.65
CA SER A 160 26.07 -53.47 -3.25
C SER A 160 25.58 -52.06 -2.90
N ASP A 161 24.51 -52.03 -2.09
CA ASP A 161 24.19 -50.93 -1.18
C ASP A 161 25.25 -50.79 -0.05
N GLU A 162 25.07 -49.74 0.76
CA GLU A 162 25.96 -49.19 1.80
C GLU A 162 27.14 -48.31 1.31
N GLU A 163 27.40 -47.21 2.04
CA GLU A 163 28.44 -46.18 1.80
C GLU A 163 28.22 -45.11 0.68
N ARG A 164 26.99 -44.61 0.49
CA ARG A 164 26.73 -43.35 -0.27
C ARG A 164 26.48 -42.11 0.62
N ASN A 165 27.28 -41.94 1.68
CA ASN A 165 27.21 -40.76 2.56
C ASN A 165 28.57 -40.27 3.08
N GLN A 166 29.56 -40.17 2.18
CA GLN A 166 30.74 -39.29 2.32
C GLN A 166 31.48 -39.20 0.97
N ARG A 167 32.25 -38.13 0.75
CA ARG A 167 32.75 -37.65 -0.58
C ARG A 167 31.57 -37.15 -1.43
N ILE A 168 31.35 -35.85 -1.64
CA ILE A 168 32.27 -34.89 -2.27
C ILE A 168 32.40 -33.59 -1.44
N LEU A 169 33.38 -33.59 -0.55
CA LEU A 169 34.36 -32.50 -0.42
C LEU A 169 35.67 -33.15 -0.93
N SER A 170 36.53 -32.53 -1.74
CA SER A 170 36.63 -31.14 -2.17
C SER A 170 37.57 -31.06 -3.38
N ASN A 171 37.34 -30.14 -4.34
CA ASN A 171 38.47 -29.59 -5.10
C ASN A 171 38.19 -28.16 -5.59
N SER A 172 39.15 -27.26 -5.37
CA SER A 172 38.93 -25.81 -5.32
C SER A 172 39.75 -25.04 -6.35
N LYS A 173 39.18 -23.98 -6.95
CA LYS A 173 39.95 -22.82 -7.44
C LYS A 173 39.28 -21.51 -6.97
N LYS A 174 40.10 -20.55 -6.53
CA LYS A 174 39.76 -19.58 -5.46
C LYS A 174 39.34 -18.20 -6.00
N LYS A 175 38.28 -17.59 -5.47
CA LYS A 175 38.21 -16.12 -5.26
C LYS A 175 37.18 -15.67 -4.20
N ARG A 176 37.70 -14.99 -3.17
CA ARG A 176 37.03 -14.12 -2.17
C ARG A 176 35.68 -14.58 -1.56
N LYS A 177 35.82 -15.36 -0.47
CA LYS A 177 35.01 -15.37 0.76
C LYS A 177 33.73 -14.52 0.71
N SER A 178 32.64 -15.11 0.23
CA SER A 178 31.34 -14.82 0.82
C SER A 178 31.46 -15.14 2.32
N ARG A 179 31.18 -14.16 3.19
CA ARG A 179 30.59 -14.53 4.48
C ARG A 179 29.17 -14.91 4.11
N ALA A 180 28.96 -16.20 3.83
CA ALA A 180 27.65 -16.77 4.11
C ALA A 180 27.36 -16.38 5.56
N THR A 181 26.22 -15.76 5.82
CA THR A 181 25.64 -15.77 7.15
C THR A 181 25.39 -17.24 7.47
N GLN A 182 26.38 -17.85 8.11
CA GLN A 182 26.19 -19.07 8.87
C GLN A 182 24.97 -18.85 9.76
N GLU A 183 24.10 -19.84 9.98
CA GLU A 183 22.87 -19.65 10.79
C GLU A 183 23.12 -18.95 12.14
N ASN A 184 24.34 -19.12 12.68
CA ASN A 184 24.86 -18.48 13.88
C ASN A 184 25.02 -16.93 13.83
N ASP A 185 24.88 -16.28 12.66
CA ASP A 185 24.86 -14.80 12.53
C ASP A 185 23.44 -14.22 12.70
N LEU A 186 22.41 -15.06 12.83
CA LEU A 186 21.04 -14.65 13.18
C LEU A 186 20.85 -14.63 14.70
N SER A 187 19.91 -13.83 15.20
CA SER A 187 19.45 -13.98 16.59
C SER A 187 18.83 -15.37 16.79
N LYS A 188 18.98 -15.96 17.97
CA LYS A 188 18.32 -17.25 18.31
C LYS A 188 16.81 -17.21 18.07
N GLU A 189 16.20 -16.06 18.33
CA GLU A 189 14.78 -15.80 18.06
C GLU A 189 14.47 -15.80 16.56
N GLU A 190 15.33 -15.22 15.73
CA GLU A 190 15.15 -15.13 14.29
C GLU A 190 15.34 -16.49 13.61
N GLN A 191 16.33 -17.29 14.05
CA GLN A 191 16.49 -18.68 13.63
C GLN A 191 15.26 -19.53 14.04
N THR A 192 14.74 -19.33 15.25
CA THR A 192 13.53 -20.02 15.72
C THR A 192 12.30 -19.66 14.88
N ARG A 193 12.08 -18.37 14.60
CA ARG A 193 11.01 -17.88 13.73
C ARG A 193 11.14 -18.42 12.31
N ALA A 194 12.35 -18.46 11.74
CA ALA A 194 12.59 -19.06 10.43
C ALA A 194 12.23 -20.56 10.39
N GLY A 195 12.59 -21.31 11.44
CA GLY A 195 12.18 -22.72 11.60
C GLY A 195 10.66 -22.91 11.68
N ILE A 196 9.97 -22.04 12.43
CA ILE A 196 8.49 -22.04 12.52
C ILE A 196 7.86 -21.75 11.14
N ILE A 197 8.38 -20.77 10.40
CA ILE A 197 7.90 -20.43 9.04
C ILE A 197 8.08 -21.64 8.10
N ALA A 198 9.24 -22.30 8.14
CA ALA A 198 9.50 -23.48 7.31
C ALA A 198 8.50 -24.61 7.61
N ALA A 199 8.22 -24.88 8.88
CA ALA A 199 7.23 -25.87 9.30
C ALA A 199 5.79 -25.49 8.89
N LEU A 200 5.41 -24.21 8.97
CA LEU A 200 4.11 -23.74 8.48
C LEU A 200 3.99 -23.89 6.96
N CYS A 201 5.02 -23.54 6.20
CA CYS A 201 5.06 -23.70 4.74
C CYS A 201 4.96 -25.17 4.32
N GLU A 202 5.60 -26.08 5.04
CA GLU A 202 5.54 -27.52 4.79
C GLU A 202 4.15 -28.08 5.11
N LYS A 203 3.58 -27.70 6.26
CA LYS A 203 2.26 -28.16 6.74
C LYS A 203 1.10 -27.70 5.86
N TYR A 204 1.16 -26.45 5.39
CA TYR A 204 0.07 -25.81 4.64
C TYR A 204 0.34 -25.77 3.13
N LYS A 205 1.06 -26.75 2.57
CA LYS A 205 1.20 -26.91 1.12
C LYS A 205 -0.18 -26.95 0.45
N CYS A 206 -0.28 -26.29 -0.70
CA CYS A 206 -1.54 -26.13 -1.41
C CYS A 206 -1.37 -26.52 -2.88
N ASP A 207 -2.18 -27.46 -3.37
CA ASP A 207 -2.13 -27.89 -4.78
C ASP A 207 -2.72 -26.83 -5.74
N MET A 208 -3.58 -25.95 -5.22
CA MET A 208 -4.29 -24.92 -6.00
C MET A 208 -3.49 -23.62 -6.17
N HIS A 209 -2.47 -23.39 -5.33
CA HIS A 209 -1.75 -22.13 -5.25
C HIS A 209 -0.26 -22.38 -5.04
N ASN A 210 0.59 -21.61 -5.71
CA ASN A 210 2.05 -21.70 -5.54
C ASN A 210 2.55 -21.15 -4.18
N THR A 211 1.63 -20.78 -3.29
CA THR A 211 1.85 -20.29 -1.92
C THR A 211 1.10 -21.22 -0.94
N PRO A 212 1.66 -21.47 0.26
CA PRO A 212 0.98 -22.28 1.27
C PRO A 212 -0.35 -21.61 1.66
N CYS A 213 -1.37 -22.40 1.97
CA CYS A 213 -2.72 -21.93 2.28
C CYS A 213 -3.26 -22.56 3.55
N PHE A 214 -3.78 -21.72 4.44
CA PHE A 214 -4.68 -22.19 5.49
C PHE A 214 -6.05 -22.45 4.87
N ILE A 215 -6.60 -23.66 5.04
CA ILE A 215 -7.86 -24.07 4.43
C ILE A 215 -8.92 -24.19 5.53
N GLN A 216 -10.00 -23.44 5.39
CA GLN A 216 -11.17 -23.50 6.26
C GLN A 216 -12.43 -23.40 5.39
N GLU A 217 -13.39 -24.31 5.55
CA GLU A 217 -14.67 -24.29 4.81
C GLU A 217 -14.50 -24.17 3.27
N ASN A 218 -13.57 -24.93 2.70
CA ASN A 218 -13.15 -24.87 1.29
C ASN A 218 -12.64 -23.50 0.80
N ARG A 219 -12.39 -22.56 1.72
CA ARG A 219 -11.71 -21.29 1.43
C ARG A 219 -10.22 -21.44 1.66
N HIS A 220 -9.43 -21.06 0.66
CA HIS A 220 -7.98 -21.10 0.68
C HIS A 220 -7.42 -19.71 1.03
N LEU A 221 -7.00 -19.52 2.27
CA LEU A 221 -6.32 -18.32 2.72
C LEU A 221 -4.81 -18.43 2.43
N GLN A 222 -4.33 -17.78 1.37
CA GLN A 222 -2.91 -17.77 1.02
C GLN A 222 -2.06 -17.11 2.13
N LEU A 223 -1.10 -17.88 2.65
CA LEU A 223 -0.14 -17.46 3.66
C LEU A 223 1.05 -16.77 2.97
N ASN A 224 0.88 -15.47 2.71
CA ASN A 224 1.96 -14.62 2.20
C ASN A 224 3.06 -14.41 3.27
N PRO A 225 4.24 -13.85 2.91
CA PRO A 225 5.35 -13.68 3.84
C PRO A 225 4.99 -12.89 5.11
N ALA A 226 4.11 -11.89 5.02
CA ALA A 226 3.67 -11.11 6.18
C ALA A 226 2.80 -11.94 7.14
N ARG A 227 1.84 -12.73 6.63
CA ARG A 227 1.05 -13.67 7.43
C ARG A 227 1.94 -14.73 8.09
N LEU A 228 2.89 -15.31 7.35
CA LEU A 228 3.82 -16.31 7.89
C LEU A 228 4.70 -15.73 9.02
N GLN A 229 5.25 -14.52 8.84
CA GLN A 229 6.03 -13.82 9.87
C GLN A 229 5.19 -13.51 11.12
N LEU A 230 3.93 -13.10 10.95
CA LEU A 230 3.02 -12.81 12.05
C LEU A 230 2.64 -14.08 12.82
N TRP A 231 2.28 -15.16 12.11
CA TRP A 231 1.98 -16.45 12.76
C TRP A 231 3.20 -17.03 13.49
N ALA A 232 4.39 -16.96 12.89
CA ALA A 232 5.60 -17.44 13.52
C ALA A 232 5.99 -16.66 14.78
N ARG A 233 5.69 -15.35 14.82
CA ARG A 233 5.83 -14.51 16.02
C ARG A 233 4.88 -14.95 17.13
N GLU A 234 3.60 -15.17 16.82
CA GLU A 234 2.62 -15.59 17.83
C GLU A 234 2.88 -17.02 18.35
N ILE A 235 3.36 -17.93 17.51
CA ILE A 235 3.80 -19.27 17.95
C ILE A 235 5.02 -19.17 18.87
N HIS A 236 6.03 -18.36 18.52
CA HIS A 236 7.21 -18.13 19.35
C HIS A 236 6.82 -17.56 20.73
N ASN A 237 5.86 -16.64 20.77
CA ASN A 237 5.36 -16.03 22.00
C ASN A 237 4.36 -16.93 22.77
N LYS A 238 3.99 -18.10 22.21
CA LYS A 238 3.00 -19.06 22.74
C LYS A 238 1.56 -18.54 22.80
N ASN A 239 1.25 -17.51 22.00
CA ASN A 239 -0.10 -16.97 21.82
C ASN A 239 -0.95 -17.84 20.89
N THR A 240 -0.34 -18.66 20.02
CA THR A 240 -1.04 -19.64 19.20
C THR A 240 -0.18 -20.87 18.87
N THR A 241 -0.74 -21.83 18.13
CA THR A 241 -0.08 -23.08 17.70
C THR A 241 0.11 -23.16 16.18
N TYR A 242 0.69 -24.24 15.68
CA TYR A 242 0.79 -24.56 14.26
C TYR A 242 -0.54 -24.98 13.60
N ASP A 243 -1.62 -25.10 14.37
CA ASP A 243 -2.94 -25.57 13.90
C ASP A 243 -3.97 -24.44 13.92
N VAL A 244 -3.83 -23.52 14.88
CA VAL A 244 -4.73 -22.40 15.09
C VAL A 244 -4.08 -21.13 14.54
N PRO A 245 -4.67 -20.45 13.55
CA PRO A 245 -4.15 -19.17 13.07
C PRO A 245 -4.35 -18.07 14.15
N PRO A 246 -3.51 -17.03 14.17
CA PRO A 246 -3.71 -15.88 15.05
C PRO A 246 -5.07 -15.20 14.84
N THR A 247 -5.64 -14.64 15.90
CA THR A 247 -6.95 -13.95 15.87
C THR A 247 -6.93 -12.56 15.21
N PHE A 248 -5.92 -12.24 14.40
CA PHE A 248 -5.87 -10.97 13.68
C PHE A 248 -6.82 -10.97 12.47
N PRO A 249 -7.43 -9.82 12.10
CA PRO A 249 -8.34 -9.74 10.96
C PRO A 249 -7.77 -10.26 9.63
N THR A 250 -6.44 -10.21 9.47
CA THR A 250 -5.73 -10.71 8.28
C THR A 250 -5.78 -12.23 8.11
N PHE A 251 -6.21 -12.98 9.12
CA PHE A 251 -6.42 -14.43 9.11
C PHE A 251 -7.90 -14.84 9.00
N ASN A 252 -8.84 -13.89 8.87
CA ASN A 252 -10.26 -14.21 8.72
C ASN A 252 -10.49 -15.11 7.48
N ALA A 253 -11.17 -16.24 7.66
CA ALA A 253 -11.51 -17.20 6.61
C ALA A 253 -12.28 -16.57 5.43
N ALA A 254 -13.03 -15.48 5.66
CA ALA A 254 -13.69 -14.71 4.61
C ALA A 254 -12.71 -14.09 3.58
N LEU A 255 -11.44 -13.89 3.95
CA LEU A 255 -10.37 -13.43 3.06
C LEU A 255 -9.76 -14.58 2.21
N GLY A 256 -10.17 -15.83 2.47
CA GLY A 256 -9.77 -16.99 1.67
C GLY A 256 -10.60 -17.12 0.40
N THR A 257 -9.95 -17.47 -0.72
CA THR A 257 -10.63 -17.72 -1.99
C THR A 257 -11.44 -19.01 -1.89
N LEU A 258 -12.74 -18.96 -2.19
CA LEU A 258 -13.58 -20.15 -2.22
C LEU A 258 -13.19 -21.01 -3.43
N VAL A 259 -12.73 -22.24 -3.19
CA VAL A 259 -12.38 -23.18 -4.25
C VAL A 259 -13.44 -24.26 -4.33
N ASN A 260 -14.27 -24.21 -5.37
CA ASN A 260 -15.22 -25.28 -5.63
C ASN A 260 -14.53 -26.43 -6.37
N LYS A 261 -14.31 -27.56 -5.68
CA LYS A 261 -13.78 -28.79 -6.29
C LYS A 261 -14.93 -29.56 -6.93
N ASN A 262 -15.21 -29.28 -8.20
CA ASN A 262 -16.10 -30.13 -9.01
C ASN A 262 -15.42 -31.48 -9.26
N ASN A 263 -15.74 -32.47 -8.43
CA ASN A 263 -15.66 -33.90 -8.73
C ASN A 263 -16.86 -34.56 -8.04
N ASP A 264 -17.59 -35.41 -8.78
CA ASP A 264 -18.88 -35.94 -8.37
C ASP A 264 -18.89 -36.70 -7.03
N THR A 265 -19.78 -36.30 -6.12
CA THR A 265 -20.62 -37.26 -5.40
C THR A 265 -21.98 -36.61 -5.10
N GLN A 266 -23.06 -37.38 -5.30
CA GLN A 266 -24.44 -36.91 -5.29
C GLN A 266 -25.06 -36.75 -3.88
N ILE A 267 -25.94 -35.74 -3.74
CA ILE A 267 -27.19 -35.73 -2.92
C ILE A 267 -27.01 -35.61 -1.38
N PRO A 268 -27.97 -35.04 -0.58
CA PRO A 268 -29.18 -34.26 -0.92
C PRO A 268 -29.21 -32.82 -0.35
N THR A 269 -30.03 -31.97 -0.99
CA THR A 269 -30.63 -30.78 -0.37
C THR A 269 -31.60 -31.19 0.74
N ILE A 270 -31.51 -30.56 1.92
CA ILE A 270 -32.61 -30.54 2.90
C ILE A 270 -32.97 -29.08 3.19
N ALA A 271 -34.15 -28.66 2.74
CA ALA A 271 -34.76 -27.44 3.23
C ALA A 271 -35.19 -27.65 4.68
N SER A 272 -34.82 -26.72 5.57
CA SER A 272 -35.31 -26.72 6.96
C SER A 272 -36.14 -25.48 7.21
N THR A 273 -37.37 -25.71 7.64
CA THR A 273 -38.38 -24.69 7.91
C THR A 273 -38.13 -23.94 9.21
N THR A 274 -38.81 -22.80 9.34
CA THR A 274 -38.84 -21.93 10.52
C THR A 274 -39.21 -22.66 11.82
N SER A 275 -38.52 -22.32 12.91
CA SER A 275 -39.15 -22.25 14.24
C SER A 275 -38.44 -21.21 15.12
N THR A 276 -39.23 -20.31 15.69
CA THR A 276 -38.79 -19.21 16.56
C THR A 276 -39.11 -19.52 18.02
N THR A 277 -38.12 -19.48 18.90
CA THR A 277 -38.32 -19.21 20.33
C THR A 277 -37.16 -18.36 20.85
N PRO A 278 -37.41 -17.21 21.52
CA PRO A 278 -36.36 -16.41 22.11
C PRO A 278 -36.04 -16.91 23.52
N VAL A 279 -34.74 -17.06 23.84
CA VAL A 279 -34.26 -17.34 25.19
C VAL A 279 -33.49 -16.13 25.69
N ASN A 280 -34.06 -15.42 26.68
CA ASN A 280 -33.44 -14.22 27.24
C ASN A 280 -32.22 -14.58 28.10
N PRO A 281 -31.05 -13.93 27.93
CA PRO A 281 -29.92 -14.07 28.83
C PRO A 281 -30.13 -13.27 30.13
N ILE A 282 -29.75 -13.87 31.26
CA ILE A 282 -29.83 -13.28 32.59
C ILE A 282 -28.72 -12.22 32.77
N VAL A 283 -29.09 -11.00 33.16
CA VAL A 283 -28.14 -9.93 33.49
C VAL A 283 -27.71 -10.05 34.96
N ILE A 284 -26.41 -10.22 35.21
CA ILE A 284 -25.83 -10.12 36.55
C ILE A 284 -25.35 -8.69 36.76
N GLN A 285 -26.01 -7.96 37.67
CA GLN A 285 -25.69 -6.57 37.99
C GLN A 285 -24.84 -6.50 39.27
N MET A 286 -23.63 -5.95 39.17
CA MET A 286 -22.77 -5.66 40.32
C MET A 286 -22.93 -4.20 40.75
N PRO A 287 -23.17 -3.90 42.04
CA PRO A 287 -23.28 -2.53 42.53
C PRO A 287 -21.92 -1.95 42.93
N TYR A 288 -21.67 -0.68 42.58
CA TYR A 288 -20.66 0.17 43.22
C TYR A 288 -21.34 1.42 43.81
N PRO A 289 -20.97 1.86 45.02
CA PRO A 289 -21.67 2.92 45.73
C PRO A 289 -21.20 4.33 45.34
N TYR A 290 -22.07 5.30 45.63
CA TYR A 290 -21.90 6.74 45.45
C TYR A 290 -20.71 7.36 46.21
N SER A 291 -20.28 8.53 45.74
CA SER A 291 -20.00 9.67 46.62
C SER A 291 -20.40 10.98 45.95
N HIS A 292 -21.14 11.82 46.69
CA HIS A 292 -21.61 13.14 46.27
C HIS A 292 -20.54 14.21 46.62
N SER A 293 -20.47 15.35 45.94
CA SER A 293 -21.07 16.64 46.39
C SER A 293 -20.64 17.80 45.44
N PRO A 294 -21.23 19.02 45.53
CA PRO A 294 -21.73 19.65 44.29
C PRO A 294 -21.24 21.09 43.98
N SER A 295 -21.83 21.65 42.91
CA SER A 295 -22.03 23.08 42.63
C SER A 295 -20.91 23.87 41.92
N ASN A 296 -21.13 24.22 40.64
CA ASN A 296 -21.66 25.56 40.33
C ASN A 296 -22.37 25.65 38.96
N THR A 297 -23.04 26.78 38.72
CA THR A 297 -24.13 27.00 37.74
C THR A 297 -23.74 27.40 36.31
N SER A 298 -24.56 26.96 35.33
CA SER A 298 -24.95 27.66 34.05
C SER A 298 -23.84 28.08 33.06
N ILE A 299 -23.94 27.99 31.73
CA ILE A 299 -25.08 28.04 30.79
C ILE A 299 -24.79 27.07 29.60
N HIS A 300 -25.82 26.47 28.99
CA HIS A 300 -25.74 25.68 27.74
C HIS A 300 -26.27 26.54 26.56
N PRO A 301 -25.77 26.35 25.31
CA PRO A 301 -26.42 25.39 24.42
C PRO A 301 -25.44 24.69 23.45
N THR A 302 -25.88 23.86 22.51
CA THR A 302 -26.37 22.51 22.77
C THR A 302 -25.68 21.56 21.79
N SER A 303 -24.68 20.80 22.27
CA SER A 303 -24.03 19.74 21.48
C SER A 303 -24.64 18.39 21.85
N ILE A 304 -25.37 17.79 20.90
CA ILE A 304 -25.83 16.40 21.01
C ILE A 304 -24.91 15.55 20.12
N HIS A 305 -23.95 14.87 20.74
CA HIS A 305 -23.28 13.73 20.13
C HIS A 305 -23.98 12.44 20.58
N PRO A 306 -24.59 11.67 19.66
CA PRO A 306 -24.94 10.28 19.95
C PRO A 306 -23.67 9.43 19.92
N ILE A 307 -23.31 8.84 21.08
CA ILE A 307 -22.35 7.73 21.12
C ILE A 307 -23.11 6.47 20.68
N SER A 308 -22.97 6.10 19.41
CA SER A 308 -23.62 4.90 18.86
C SER A 308 -22.68 3.70 18.85
N SER A 309 -22.96 2.74 19.72
CA SER A 309 -22.52 1.34 19.55
C SER A 309 -23.34 0.66 18.43
N PRO A 310 -22.85 -0.42 17.79
CA PRO A 310 -23.38 -0.83 16.49
C PRO A 310 -24.73 -1.55 16.59
N THR A 311 -25.81 -0.84 16.31
CA THR A 311 -27.11 -1.43 15.97
C THR A 311 -27.23 -1.60 14.47
N THR A 312 -27.37 -2.85 14.02
CA THR A 312 -27.61 -3.19 12.61
C THR A 312 -29.03 -2.86 12.17
N ASN A 313 -29.29 -1.57 11.93
CA ASN A 313 -30.26 -1.11 10.95
C ASN A 313 -29.46 -0.31 9.93
N HIS A 314 -29.35 -0.80 8.69
CA HIS A 314 -28.67 -0.07 7.61
C HIS A 314 -29.58 1.04 7.10
N GLU A 315 -29.76 2.08 7.91
CA GLU A 315 -30.21 3.38 7.43
C GLU A 315 -29.09 3.95 6.55
N LEU A 316 -29.43 4.34 5.33
CA LEU A 316 -28.47 4.92 4.40
C LEU A 316 -28.09 6.31 4.94
N PRO A 317 -26.81 6.58 5.25
CA PRO A 317 -26.42 7.92 5.71
C PRO A 317 -26.68 8.95 4.61
N SER A 318 -26.93 10.18 5.02
CA SER A 318 -26.93 11.32 4.10
C SER A 318 -25.56 11.48 3.42
N VAL A 319 -25.53 12.18 2.28
CA VAL A 319 -24.30 12.52 1.56
C VAL A 319 -23.35 13.33 2.46
N THR A 320 -23.92 14.29 3.22
CA THR A 320 -23.25 15.06 4.28
C THR A 320 -22.56 14.17 5.31
N GLU A 321 -23.30 13.25 5.93
CA GLU A 321 -22.74 12.34 6.94
C GLU A 321 -21.70 11.39 6.34
N PHE A 322 -21.90 10.94 5.10
CA PHE A 322 -20.96 10.06 4.41
C PHE A 322 -19.59 10.73 4.21
N PHE A 323 -19.55 11.98 3.73
CA PHE A 323 -18.31 12.71 3.55
C PHE A 323 -17.69 13.16 4.89
N LEU A 324 -18.49 13.57 5.88
CA LEU A 324 -17.98 13.88 7.22
C LEU A 324 -17.33 12.65 7.89
N ASN A 325 -17.93 11.47 7.76
CA ASN A 325 -17.35 10.21 8.22
C ASN A 325 -16.05 9.85 7.49
N LEU A 326 -15.93 10.16 6.20
CA LEU A 326 -14.68 10.02 5.45
C LEU A 326 -13.59 10.97 5.98
N ASP A 327 -13.92 12.24 6.20
CA ASP A 327 -12.98 13.22 6.74
C ASP A 327 -12.46 12.85 8.13
N GLN A 328 -13.34 12.36 9.01
CA GLN A 328 -12.96 11.86 10.32
C GLN A 328 -12.10 10.59 10.23
N LYS A 329 -12.45 9.65 9.34
CA LYS A 329 -11.71 8.39 9.14
C LYS A 329 -10.28 8.60 8.63
N TYR A 330 -10.08 9.57 7.74
CA TYR A 330 -8.78 9.88 7.13
C TYR A 330 -8.10 11.12 7.74
N ASN A 331 -8.70 11.70 8.78
CA ASN A 331 -8.21 12.85 9.56
C ASN A 331 -7.74 14.03 8.67
N CYS A 332 -8.55 14.42 7.70
CA CYS A 332 -8.13 15.24 6.56
C CYS A 332 -8.90 16.58 6.43
N ASN A 333 -9.22 17.21 7.55
CA ASN A 333 -9.65 18.63 7.64
C ASN A 333 -10.70 19.05 6.59
N ASN A 334 -11.80 18.30 6.52
CA ASN A 334 -12.97 18.55 5.67
C ASN A 334 -12.70 18.48 4.16
N VAL A 335 -11.61 17.84 3.72
CA VAL A 335 -11.24 17.64 2.31
C VAL A 335 -12.31 16.86 1.53
N TYR A 336 -12.92 15.82 2.11
CA TYR A 336 -13.98 15.06 1.45
C TYR A 336 -15.31 15.81 1.43
N SER A 337 -15.62 16.55 2.49
CA SER A 337 -16.83 17.39 2.61
C SER A 337 -16.87 18.50 1.55
N LYS A 338 -15.72 18.91 0.99
CA LYS A 338 -15.67 19.83 -0.17
C LYS A 338 -16.41 19.29 -1.41
N PHE A 339 -16.57 17.96 -1.55
CA PHE A 339 -17.28 17.35 -2.68
C PHE A 339 -18.79 17.20 -2.47
N GLU A 340 -19.31 17.48 -1.27
CA GLU A 340 -20.71 17.25 -0.91
C GLU A 340 -21.69 17.88 -1.92
N ASN A 341 -21.51 19.17 -2.23
CA ASN A 341 -22.39 19.91 -3.14
C ASN A 341 -22.46 19.27 -4.53
N ALA A 342 -21.33 18.83 -5.10
CA ALA A 342 -21.31 18.20 -6.43
C ALA A 342 -22.12 16.89 -6.47
N PHE A 343 -22.19 16.16 -5.36
CA PHE A 343 -23.02 14.95 -5.26
C PHE A 343 -24.50 15.28 -5.03
N LEU A 344 -24.81 16.37 -4.32
CA LEU A 344 -26.18 16.84 -4.13
C LEU A 344 -26.78 17.44 -5.42
N GLU A 345 -25.99 18.20 -6.18
CA GLU A 345 -26.40 18.83 -7.45
C GLU A 345 -26.70 17.80 -8.56
N GLU A 346 -25.93 16.70 -8.61
CA GLU A 346 -26.16 15.57 -9.52
C GLU A 346 -27.11 14.49 -8.93
N GLU A 347 -27.81 14.80 -7.83
CA GLU A 347 -28.76 13.92 -7.10
C GLU A 347 -28.20 12.53 -6.72
N ILE A 348 -26.89 12.41 -6.47
CA ILE A 348 -26.20 11.14 -6.23
C ILE A 348 -26.34 10.70 -4.77
N THR A 349 -27.08 9.61 -4.56
CA THR A 349 -27.23 8.97 -3.25
C THR A 349 -26.05 8.07 -2.88
N VAL A 350 -25.77 7.91 -1.57
CA VAL A 350 -24.57 7.20 -1.06
C VAL A 350 -24.41 5.77 -1.58
N ASN A 351 -25.51 5.05 -1.78
CA ASN A 351 -25.52 3.69 -2.32
C ASN A 351 -25.16 3.61 -3.82
N ALA A 352 -25.33 4.69 -4.59
CA ALA A 352 -24.98 4.77 -6.01
C ALA A 352 -23.49 5.15 -6.24
N ILE A 353 -22.84 5.77 -5.24
CA ILE A 353 -21.43 6.20 -5.32
C ILE A 353 -20.47 5.05 -5.68
N LYS A 354 -20.80 3.81 -5.29
CA LYS A 354 -19.98 2.63 -5.59
C LYS A 354 -19.93 2.26 -7.07
N ASP A 355 -20.94 2.66 -7.84
CA ASP A 355 -21.14 2.31 -9.25
C ASP A 355 -20.70 3.42 -10.22
N LEU A 356 -20.39 4.61 -9.73
CA LEU A 356 -19.84 5.72 -10.54
C LEU A 356 -18.51 5.32 -11.18
N THR A 357 -18.34 5.63 -12.47
CA THR A 357 -17.07 5.42 -13.19
C THR A 357 -15.98 6.41 -12.77
N ASP A 358 -14.74 6.18 -13.20
CA ASP A 358 -13.62 7.07 -12.89
C ASP A 358 -13.81 8.44 -13.60
N GLU A 359 -14.42 8.46 -14.79
CA GLU A 359 -14.78 9.69 -15.52
C GLU A 359 -15.88 10.49 -14.79
N GLN A 360 -16.88 9.81 -14.22
CA GLN A 360 -17.92 10.46 -13.41
C GLN A 360 -17.33 11.04 -12.12
N MET A 361 -16.45 10.30 -11.43
CA MET A 361 -15.74 10.80 -10.26
C MET A 361 -14.87 12.04 -10.57
N VAL A 362 -14.22 12.08 -11.75
CA VAL A 362 -13.48 13.27 -12.20
C VAL A 362 -14.40 14.46 -12.45
N LYS A 363 -15.58 14.26 -13.06
CA LYS A 363 -16.58 15.34 -13.24
C LYS A 363 -17.06 15.94 -11.91
N LEU A 364 -17.18 15.13 -10.87
CA LEU A 364 -17.54 15.56 -9.51
C LEU A 364 -16.35 16.22 -8.75
N GLY A 365 -15.30 16.64 -9.45
CA GLY A 365 -14.11 17.29 -8.89
C GLY A 365 -13.11 16.34 -8.21
N ILE A 366 -13.38 15.03 -8.13
CA ILE A 366 -12.52 14.07 -7.44
C ILE A 366 -11.41 13.58 -8.38
N VAL A 367 -10.46 14.46 -8.68
CA VAL A 367 -9.34 14.16 -9.61
C VAL A 367 -8.27 13.22 -9.04
N LYS A 368 -8.11 13.17 -7.70
CA LYS A 368 -7.06 12.35 -7.07
C LYS A 368 -7.53 10.88 -6.97
N ILE A 369 -6.85 9.98 -7.67
CA ILE A 369 -7.13 8.52 -7.70
C ILE A 369 -7.27 7.90 -6.30
N GLY A 370 -6.48 8.37 -5.32
CA GLY A 370 -6.59 7.93 -3.92
C GLY A 370 -7.92 8.29 -3.26
N TRP A 371 -8.46 9.48 -3.55
CA TRP A 371 -9.76 9.92 -3.06
C TRP A 371 -10.90 9.12 -3.71
N GLN A 372 -10.85 8.94 -5.04
CA GLN A 372 -11.81 8.09 -5.77
C GLN A 372 -11.90 6.69 -5.16
N LYS A 373 -10.75 6.05 -4.88
CA LYS A 373 -10.67 4.73 -4.24
C LYS A 373 -11.24 4.73 -2.83
N ASN A 374 -10.91 5.71 -2.00
CA ASN A 374 -11.39 5.81 -0.62
C ASN A 374 -12.91 6.01 -0.56
N ILE A 375 -13.45 6.88 -1.42
CA ILE A 375 -14.88 7.17 -1.56
C ILE A 375 -15.62 5.91 -2.04
N ARG A 376 -15.19 5.29 -3.14
CA ARG A 376 -15.82 4.08 -3.68
C ARG A 376 -15.75 2.91 -2.68
N GLN A 377 -14.64 2.75 -1.94
CA GLN A 377 -14.50 1.73 -0.89
C GLN A 377 -15.39 1.98 0.34
N ALA A 378 -15.63 3.23 0.72
CA ALA A 378 -16.56 3.55 1.79
C ALA A 378 -18.01 3.32 1.36
N ALA A 379 -18.36 3.68 0.12
CA ALA A 379 -19.68 3.48 -0.47
C ALA A 379 -20.06 1.99 -0.59
N GLN A 380 -19.10 1.08 -0.79
CA GLN A 380 -19.32 -0.39 -0.81
C GLN A 380 -19.95 -0.98 0.47
N ARG A 381 -20.06 -0.21 1.56
CA ARG A 381 -20.71 -0.63 2.82
C ARG A 381 -22.23 -0.39 2.82
N TYR A 382 -22.74 0.23 1.76
CA TYR A 382 -24.12 0.60 1.49
C TYR A 382 -24.50 0.13 0.07
#